data_AF-Q9W6Y8-F1
#
_entry.id   AF-Q9W6Y8-F1
#
_cell.length_a   1.000
_cell.length_b   1.000
_cell.length_c   1.000
_cell.angle_alpha   90.00
_cell.angle_beta   90.00
_cell.angle_gamma   90.00
#
_symmetry.space_group_name_H-M   'P 1'
#
loop_
_entity.id
_entity.type
_entity.pdbx_description
1 polymer ?
#
loop_
_entity_poly.entity_id
_entity_poly.type
_entity_poly.pdbx_seq_one_letter_code
_entity_poly.pdbx_strand_id
1 'polypeptide(L)'
;NPNEPHSQESKWPLFTTKEQKFIDLNTEPMKVHQRLRVQMCVFWNQFLPKLLNATETIDEAERQWKTEFHRWSSYMMHWKNQFDHYSRHESCAEL
;
A
#
# COMPACT_ATOMS: atom_id res chain seq x y z
N ASN A 1 8.73 18.25 33.75
CA ASN A 1 8.47 19.63 33.29
C ASN A 1 9.82 20.28 33.09
N PRO A 2 10.20 20.67 31.85
CA PRO A 2 11.51 21.28 31.59
C PRO A 2 11.60 22.75 32.03
N ASN A 3 10.49 23.37 32.43
CA ASN A 3 10.45 24.77 32.78
C ASN A 3 10.62 24.99 34.27
N GLU A 4 11.50 25.93 34.65
CA GLU A 4 11.61 26.37 36.04
C GLU A 4 10.38 27.19 36.46
N PRO A 5 9.78 26.90 37.64
CA PRO A 5 8.70 27.70 38.20
C PRO A 5 9.12 29.16 38.43
N HIS A 6 8.24 30.12 38.14
CA HIS A 6 8.45 31.56 38.36
C HIS A 6 9.58 32.24 37.55
N SER A 7 10.34 31.51 36.73
CA SER A 7 11.29 32.12 35.79
C SER A 7 10.58 32.92 34.70
N GLN A 8 11.17 34.05 34.29
CA GLN A 8 10.67 34.92 33.21
C GLN A 8 11.13 34.48 31.81
N GLU A 9 11.86 33.37 31.72
CA GLU A 9 12.33 32.84 30.44
C GLU A 9 11.20 32.25 29.61
N SER A 10 11.41 32.22 28.29
CA SER A 10 10.50 31.58 27.34
C SER A 10 10.27 30.12 27.73
N LYS A 11 8.99 29.73 27.85
CA LYS A 11 8.60 28.41 28.34
C LYS A 11 8.45 27.40 27.21
N TRP A 12 9.02 26.21 27.37
CA TRP A 12 8.77 25.05 26.53
C TRP A 12 7.31 24.58 26.77
N PRO A 13 6.41 24.71 25.79
CA PRO A 13 5.01 24.33 25.94
C PRO A 13 4.81 22.82 26.00
N LEU A 14 3.76 22.37 26.69
CA LEU A 14 3.36 20.97 26.66
C LEU A 14 2.92 20.56 25.24
N PHE A 15 3.38 19.39 24.78
CA PHE A 15 2.83 18.80 23.57
C PHE A 15 1.42 18.28 23.84
N THR A 16 0.43 18.78 23.10
CA THR A 16 -0.96 18.31 23.17
C THR A 16 -1.40 17.75 21.82
N THR A 17 -2.35 16.81 21.80
CA THR A 17 -2.87 16.25 20.55
C THR A 17 -3.46 17.32 19.62
N LYS A 18 -4.04 18.39 20.19
CA LYS A 18 -4.63 19.50 19.45
C LYS A 18 -3.57 20.41 18.83
N GLU A 19 -2.58 20.84 19.61
CA GLU A 19 -1.64 21.90 19.19
C GLU A 19 -0.30 21.38 18.68
N GLN A 20 0.14 20.21 19.16
CA GLN A 20 1.35 19.50 18.74
C GLN A 20 2.59 20.40 18.67
N LYS A 21 2.76 21.25 19.70
CA LYS A 21 3.84 22.23 19.77
C LYS A 21 5.17 21.57 20.09
N PHE A 22 6.23 22.06 19.48
CA PHE A 22 7.62 21.69 19.78
C PHE A 22 8.51 22.94 19.70
N ILE A 23 9.75 22.83 20.18
CA ILE A 23 10.73 23.91 20.10
C ILE A 23 11.98 23.47 19.36
N ASP A 24 12.68 24.42 18.76
CA ASP A 24 14.02 24.21 18.23
C ASP A 24 15.05 24.39 19.36
N LEU A 25 16.02 23.48 19.43
CA LEU A 25 17.15 23.58 20.35
C LEU A 25 18.38 24.01 19.56
N ASN A 26 18.72 25.29 19.65
CA ASN A 26 19.87 25.91 18.98
C ASN A 26 20.35 27.14 19.79
N THR A 27 21.29 27.91 19.24
CA THR A 27 21.84 29.12 19.87
C THR A 27 20.99 30.37 19.66
N GLU A 28 19.91 30.29 18.88
CA GLU A 28 18.97 31.39 18.67
C GLU A 28 17.91 31.43 19.79
N PRO A 29 17.17 32.54 19.96
CA PRO A 29 16.04 32.58 20.87
C PRO A 29 15.04 31.47 20.56
N MET A 30 14.48 30.87 21.61
CA MET A 30 13.55 29.74 21.50
C MET A 30 12.37 30.06 20.56
N LYS A 31 12.20 29.24 19.52
CA LYS A 31 11.07 29.30 18.60
C LYS A 31 10.15 28.12 18.84
N VAL A 32 8.86 28.39 18.94
CA VAL A 32 7.81 27.37 19.06
C VAL A 32 7.22 27.12 17.68
N HIS A 33 7.23 25.86 17.27
CA HIS A 33 6.63 25.37 16.04
C HIS A 33 5.53 24.37 16.34
N GLN A 34 4.81 23.94 15.31
CA GLN A 34 3.74 22.96 15.42
C GLN A 34 3.92 21.85 14.39
N ARG A 35 3.53 20.63 14.77
CA ARG A 35 3.42 19.47 13.86
C ARG A 35 4.73 19.17 13.11
N LEU A 36 5.75 18.75 13.87
CA LEU A 36 7.08 18.45 13.34
C LEU A 36 7.03 17.52 12.12
N ARG A 37 7.56 17.97 10.98
CA ARG A 37 7.67 17.22 9.71
C ARG A 37 6.38 16.51 9.27
N VAL A 38 5.22 17.08 9.60
CA VAL A 38 3.92 16.41 9.47
C VAL A 38 3.64 15.83 8.08
N GLN A 39 4.06 16.50 7.02
CA GLN A 39 3.85 16.00 5.65
C GLN A 39 4.58 14.66 5.42
N MET A 40 5.85 14.58 5.82
CA MET A 40 6.62 13.33 5.70
C MET A 40 6.11 12.28 6.67
N CYS A 41 5.73 12.65 7.89
CA CYS A 41 5.15 11.70 8.84
C CYS A 41 3.81 11.14 8.35
N VAL A 42 2.95 11.94 7.72
CA VAL A 42 1.72 11.45 7.10
C VAL A 42 2.04 10.51 5.94
N PHE A 43 3.03 10.85 5.12
CA PHE A 43 3.49 9.95 4.06
C PHE A 43 3.95 8.60 4.61
N TRP A 44 4.91 8.60 5.54
CA TRP A 44 5.51 7.37 6.08
C TRP A 44 4.55 6.56 6.96
N ASN A 45 3.73 7.21 7.77
CA ASN A 45 2.90 6.52 8.78
C ASN A 45 1.49 6.18 8.28
N GLN A 46 1.00 6.82 7.21
CA GLN A 46 -0.36 6.59 6.71
C GLN A 46 -0.38 6.19 5.24
N PHE A 47 0.30 6.92 4.38
CA PHE A 47 0.23 6.66 2.93
C PHE A 47 1.01 5.40 2.54
N LEU A 48 2.28 5.32 2.94
CA LEU A 48 3.15 4.22 2.53
C LEU A 48 2.63 2.84 2.99
N PRO A 49 2.15 2.65 4.24
CA PRO A 49 1.59 1.36 4.65
C PRO A 49 0.37 0.95 3.82
N LYS A 50 -0.51 1.91 3.47
CA LYS A 50 -1.66 1.65 2.60
C LYS A 50 -1.25 1.29 1.18
N LEU A 51 -0.22 1.96 0.65
CA LEU A 51 0.32 1.68 -0.66
C LEU A 51 0.88 0.25 -0.72
N LEU A 52 1.73 -0.11 0.25
CA LEU A 52 2.35 -1.44 0.31
C LEU A 52 1.29 -2.55 0.39
N ASN A 53 0.27 -2.37 1.22
CA ASN A 53 -0.84 -3.33 1.32
C ASN A 53 -1.62 -3.46 0.01
N ALA A 54 -1.83 -2.36 -0.73
CA ALA A 54 -2.49 -2.44 -2.03
C ALA A 54 -1.61 -3.12 -3.09
N THR A 55 -0.31 -2.82 -3.13
CA THR A 55 0.60 -3.40 -4.12
C THR A 55 0.91 -4.87 -3.87
N GLU A 56 0.94 -5.31 -2.61
CA GLU A 56 1.09 -6.73 -2.27
C GLU A 56 -0.02 -7.59 -2.92
N THR A 57 -1.24 -7.06 -2.99
CA THR A 57 -2.36 -7.77 -3.64
C THR A 57 -2.23 -7.86 -5.16
N ILE A 58 -1.51 -6.93 -5.80
CA ILE A 58 -1.33 -6.91 -7.26
C ILE A 58 -0.41 -8.07 -7.68
N ASP A 59 0.70 -8.28 -6.97
CA ASP A 59 1.64 -9.36 -7.26
C ASP A 59 0.98 -10.75 -7.12
N GLU A 60 0.17 -10.94 -6.08
CA GLU A 60 -0.61 -12.16 -5.87
C GLU A 60 -1.66 -12.36 -6.97
N ALA A 61 -2.40 -11.30 -7.35
CA ALA A 61 -3.39 -11.36 -8.41
C ALA A 61 -2.76 -11.70 -9.78
N GLU A 62 -1.60 -11.12 -10.10
CA GLU A 62 -0.86 -11.43 -11.32
C GLU A 62 -0.41 -12.90 -11.33
N ARG A 63 0.09 -13.41 -10.20
CA ARG A 63 0.50 -14.81 -10.06
C ARG A 63 -0.68 -15.76 -10.26
N GLN A 64 -1.81 -15.49 -9.62
CA GLN A 64 -3.03 -16.29 -9.78
C GLN A 64 -3.54 -16.27 -11.21
N TRP A 65 -3.56 -15.10 -11.85
CA TRP A 65 -3.95 -14.97 -13.25
C TRP A 65 -3.06 -15.80 -14.18
N LYS A 66 -1.72 -15.78 -14.00
CA LYS A 66 -0.80 -16.62 -14.80
C LYS A 66 -1.12 -18.10 -14.64
N THR A 67 -1.37 -18.56 -13.42
CA THR A 67 -1.72 -19.97 -13.14
C THR A 67 -3.03 -20.36 -13.83
N GLU A 68 -4.09 -19.58 -13.65
CA GLU A 68 -5.39 -19.89 -14.26
C GLU A 68 -5.36 -19.76 -15.78
N PHE A 69 -4.60 -18.82 -16.32
CA PHE A 69 -4.41 -18.69 -17.77
C PHE A 69 -3.71 -19.93 -18.35
N HIS A 70 -2.63 -20.40 -17.72
CA HIS A 70 -1.95 -21.64 -18.15
C HIS A 70 -2.89 -22.85 -18.10
N ARG A 71 -3.68 -22.96 -17.03
CA ARG A 71 -4.68 -24.04 -16.88
C ARG A 71 -5.73 -23.99 -18.00
N TRP A 72 -6.31 -22.82 -18.23
CA TRP A 72 -7.30 -22.60 -19.29
C TRP A 72 -6.71 -22.90 -20.68
N SER A 73 -5.49 -22.43 -20.97
CA SER A 73 -4.81 -22.67 -22.23
C SER A 73 -4.60 -24.16 -22.50
N SER A 74 -4.13 -24.91 -21.49
CA SER A 74 -3.96 -26.37 -21.60
C SER A 74 -5.29 -27.07 -21.83
N TYR A 75 -6.33 -26.69 -21.09
CA TYR A 75 -7.68 -27.24 -21.28
C TYR A 75 -8.22 -26.96 -22.69
N MET A 76 -8.07 -25.73 -23.19
CA MET A 76 -8.50 -25.37 -24.54
C MET A 76 -7.73 -26.13 -25.63
N MET A 77 -6.45 -26.40 -25.43
CA MET A 77 -5.66 -27.22 -26.35
C MET A 77 -6.17 -28.67 -26.38
N HIS A 78 -6.46 -29.25 -25.21
CA HIS A 78 -7.08 -30.59 -25.13
C HIS A 78 -8.46 -30.62 -25.76
N TRP A 79 -9.32 -29.64 -25.45
CA TRP A 79 -10.65 -29.51 -26.03
C TRP A 79 -10.58 -29.42 -27.56
N LYS A 80 -9.69 -28.58 -28.10
CA LYS A 80 -9.48 -28.45 -29.54
C LYS A 80 -9.09 -29.77 -30.18
N ASN A 81 -8.13 -30.49 -29.60
CA ASN A 81 -7.72 -31.79 -30.11
C ASN A 81 -8.87 -32.81 -30.11
N GLN A 82 -9.71 -32.81 -29.06
CA GLN A 82 -10.89 -33.67 -29.00
C GLN A 82 -11.96 -33.27 -30.02
N PHE A 83 -12.20 -31.97 -30.18
CA PHE A 83 -13.15 -31.46 -31.17
C PHE A 83 -12.70 -31.78 -32.59
N ASP A 84 -11.41 -31.59 -32.91
CA ASP A 84 -10.84 -31.92 -34.21
C ASP A 84 -10.97 -33.42 -34.50
N HIS A 85 -10.76 -34.29 -33.51
CA HIS A 85 -10.98 -35.72 -33.64
C HIS A 85 -12.46 -36.05 -33.88
N TYR A 86 -13.37 -35.51 -33.06
CA TYR A 86 -14.81 -35.73 -33.21
C TYR A 86 -15.33 -35.26 -34.58
N SER A 87 -14.97 -34.05 -35.01
CA SER A 87 -15.43 -33.44 -36.26
C SER A 87 -14.93 -34.18 -37.51
N ARG A 88 -13.77 -34.85 -37.41
CA ARG A 88 -13.28 -35.73 -38.49
C ARG A 88 -14.01 -37.07 -38.56
N HIS A 89 -14.75 -37.44 -37.52
CA HIS A 89 -15.48 -38.70 -37.42
C HIS A 89 -16.99 -38.59 -37.70
N GLU A 90 -17.50 -37.45 -38.18
CA GLU A 90 -18.82 -37.39 -38.81
C GLU A 90 -18.75 -37.61 -40.33
N SER A 91 -18.64 -38.89 -40.72
CA SER A 91 -19.56 -39.43 -41.74
C SER A 91 -20.53 -40.38 -41.04
N CYS A 92 -21.32 -39.87 -40.10
CA CYS A 92 -22.56 -40.54 -39.69
C CYS A 92 -23.71 -39.93 -40.48
N ALA A 93 -23.77 -40.25 -41.77
CA ALA A 93 -24.93 -40.02 -42.62
C ALA A 93 -25.08 -41.17 -43.61
N GLU A 94 -25.41 -42.35 -43.08
CA GLU A 94 -26.22 -43.30 -43.85
C GLU A 94 -27.46 -43.60 -42.99
N LEU A 95 -28.48 -42.76 -43.19
CA LEU A 95 -29.88 -43.06 -42.91
C LEU A 95 -30.49 -43.69 -44.16
#